data_AF-A0A2G9NGI2-F1
#
_entry.id   AF-A0A2G9NGI2-F1
#
_cell.length_a   1.000
_cell.length_b   1.000
_cell.length_c   1.000
_cell.angle_alpha   90.00
_cell.angle_beta   90.00
_cell.angle_gamma   90.00
#
_symmetry.space_group_name_H-M   'P 1'
#
loop_
_entity.id
_entity.type
_entity.pdbx_description
1 polymer ?
#
loop_
_entity_poly.entity_id
_entity_poly.type
_entity_poly.pdbx_seq_one_letter_code
_entity_poly.pdbx_strand_id
1 'polypeptide(L)'
;MVKQKRQMNHRLLLIYLLVILLILFSLVAYYISKSDENFRESSLIGDAICGNLPNSNAQDTCCAKAHEDDKTIECVGRWQYISGVRKCQYLCSGTLPYCPSDTFICENGTEVYRNSNNDCEFYGCPPTG
;
A
#
# COMPACT_ATOMS: atom_id res chain seq x y z
N MET A 1 -41.62 -19.74 -47.96
CA MET A 1 -41.61 -18.81 -46.81
C MET A 1 -40.86 -19.31 -45.56
N VAL A 2 -40.63 -20.62 -45.37
CA VAL A 2 -39.96 -21.17 -44.16
C VAL A 2 -38.47 -20.78 -44.03
N LYS A 3 -37.74 -20.68 -45.15
CA LYS A 3 -36.29 -20.40 -45.17
C LYS A 3 -35.93 -18.99 -44.68
N GLN A 4 -36.82 -18.02 -44.92
CA GLN A 4 -36.64 -16.60 -44.58
C GLN A 4 -36.83 -16.34 -43.07
N LYS A 5 -37.73 -17.07 -42.41
CA LYS A 5 -37.95 -17.01 -40.95
C LYS A 5 -36.76 -17.57 -40.17
N ARG A 6 -36.13 -18.63 -40.67
CA ARG A 6 -34.92 -19.24 -40.05
C ARG A 6 -33.70 -18.32 -40.13
N GLN A 7 -33.55 -17.58 -41.23
CA GLN A 7 -32.46 -16.63 -41.42
C GLN A 7 -32.59 -15.36 -40.54
N MET A 8 -33.82 -14.90 -40.31
CA MET A 8 -34.12 -13.74 -39.44
C MET A 8 -33.81 -14.05 -37.97
N ASN A 9 -34.17 -15.24 -37.49
CA ASN A 9 -33.86 -15.68 -36.13
C ASN A 9 -32.36 -15.82 -35.86
N HIS A 10 -31.56 -16.20 -36.87
CA HIS A 10 -30.10 -16.29 -36.73
C HIS A 10 -29.44 -14.91 -36.60
N ARG A 11 -29.91 -13.91 -37.36
CA ARG A 11 -29.43 -12.52 -37.20
C ARG A 11 -29.82 -11.94 -35.85
N LEU A 12 -31.03 -12.22 -35.39
CA LEU A 12 -31.50 -11.80 -34.07
C LEU A 12 -30.68 -12.46 -32.94
N LEU A 13 -30.36 -13.74 -33.07
CA LEU A 13 -29.50 -14.46 -32.13
C LEU A 13 -28.07 -13.88 -32.08
N LEU A 14 -27.49 -13.56 -33.24
CA LEU A 14 -26.18 -12.92 -33.32
C LEU A 14 -26.16 -11.54 -32.66
N ILE A 15 -27.21 -10.74 -32.86
CA ILE A 15 -27.34 -9.43 -32.22
C ILE A 15 -27.41 -9.60 -30.70
N TYR A 16 -28.20 -10.56 -30.20
CA TYR A 16 -28.27 -10.85 -28.76
C TYR A 16 -26.92 -11.26 -28.17
N LEU A 17 -26.16 -12.12 -28.86
CA LEU A 17 -24.83 -12.53 -28.41
C LEU A 17 -23.84 -11.36 -28.35
N LEU A 18 -23.87 -10.46 -29.33
CA LEU A 18 -23.03 -9.26 -29.35
C LEU A 18 -23.38 -8.31 -28.19
N VAL A 19 -24.67 -8.10 -27.92
CA VAL A 19 -25.12 -7.27 -26.79
C VAL A 19 -24.67 -7.86 -25.45
N ILE A 20 -24.81 -9.18 -25.27
CA ILE A 20 -24.36 -9.86 -24.04
C ILE A 20 -22.84 -9.70 -23.87
N LEU A 21 -22.07 -9.91 -24.94
CA LEU A 21 -20.61 -9.74 -24.89
C LEU A 21 -20.19 -8.31 -24.54
N LEU A 22 -20.87 -7.30 -25.08
CA LEU A 22 -20.62 -5.89 -24.75
C LEU A 22 -20.92 -5.59 -23.27
N ILE A 23 -22.01 -6.12 -22.74
CA ILE A 23 -22.37 -5.96 -21.32
C ILE A 23 -21.30 -6.61 -20.43
N LEU A 24 -20.91 -7.85 -20.74
CA LEU A 24 -19.87 -8.55 -19.98
C LEU A 24 -18.52 -7.83 -20.03
N PHE A 25 -18.11 -7.34 -21.21
CA PHE A 25 -16.88 -6.57 -21.36
C PHE A 25 -16.91 -5.29 -20.53
N SER A 26 -18.04 -4.58 -20.53
CA SER A 26 -18.25 -3.36 -19.74
C SER A 26 -18.16 -3.63 -18.24
N LEU A 27 -18.74 -4.74 -17.78
CA LEU A 27 -18.67 -5.16 -16.37
C LEU A 27 -17.25 -5.52 -15.95
N VAL A 28 -16.51 -6.25 -16.80
CA VAL A 28 -15.11 -6.60 -16.54
C VAL A 28 -14.24 -5.34 -16.50
N ALA A 29 -14.40 -4.43 -17.45
CA ALA A 29 -13.66 -3.17 -17.48
C ALA A 29 -13.95 -2.31 -16.23
N TYR A 30 -15.22 -2.22 -15.82
CA TYR A 30 -15.62 -1.55 -14.57
C TYR A 30 -15.00 -2.21 -13.34
N TYR A 31 -14.98 -3.54 -13.28
CA TYR A 31 -14.38 -4.26 -12.16
C TYR A 31 -12.87 -4.03 -12.10
N ILE A 32 -12.16 -4.05 -13.23
CA ILE A 32 -10.72 -3.78 -13.31
C ILE A 32 -10.43 -2.34 -12.86
N SER A 33 -11.16 -1.35 -13.38
CA SER A 33 -10.94 0.05 -13.02
C SER A 33 -11.25 0.34 -11.55
N LYS A 34 -12.26 -0.34 -10.98
CA LYS A 34 -12.55 -0.23 -9.55
C LYS A 34 -11.56 -1.01 -8.68
N SER A 35 -10.97 -2.09 -9.20
CA SER A 35 -9.97 -2.87 -8.46
C SER A 35 -8.68 -2.08 -8.22
N ASP A 36 -8.34 -1.12 -9.07
CA ASP A 36 -7.11 -0.32 -8.91
C ASP A 36 -7.17 0.59 -7.66
N GLU A 37 -8.36 1.05 -7.26
CA GLU A 37 -8.54 1.79 -6.00
C GLU A 37 -8.44 0.88 -4.76
N ASN A 38 -8.76 -0.40 -4.90
CA ASN A 38 -8.68 -1.39 -3.81
C ASN A 38 -7.35 -2.18 -3.82
N PHE A 39 -6.53 -2.07 -4.87
CA PHE A 39 -5.23 -2.74 -4.96
C PHE A 39 -4.10 -1.98 -4.22
N ARG A 40 -4.39 -0.79 -3.68
CA ARG A 40 -3.60 -0.20 -2.59
C ARG A 40 -4.01 -0.72 -1.22
N GLU A 41 -4.62 -1.90 -1.15
CA GLU A 41 -4.55 -2.70 0.07
C GLU A 41 -3.11 -3.19 0.25
N SER A 42 -2.31 -2.35 0.90
CA SER A 42 -1.10 -2.71 1.65
C SER A 42 -1.38 -3.71 2.81
N SER A 43 -2.52 -4.41 2.76
CA SER A 43 -2.96 -5.47 3.67
C SER A 43 -2.73 -6.88 3.11
N LEU A 44 -2.17 -7.02 1.89
CA LEU A 44 -1.49 -8.26 1.51
C LEU A 44 -0.14 -8.31 2.25
N ILE A 45 -0.25 -8.65 3.53
CA ILE A 45 0.85 -8.90 4.46
C ILE A 45 1.78 -9.93 3.79
N GLY A 46 2.91 -9.44 3.27
CA GLY A 46 3.93 -10.19 2.52
C GLY A 46 3.94 -9.89 1.02
N ASP A 47 4.57 -8.76 0.63
CA ASP A 47 4.94 -8.54 -0.77
C ASP A 47 5.87 -9.67 -1.24
N ALA A 48 5.35 -10.54 -2.09
CA ALA A 48 6.11 -11.62 -2.71
C ALA A 48 7.35 -11.10 -3.48
N ILE A 49 7.38 -9.80 -3.78
CA ILE A 49 8.49 -9.08 -4.41
C ILE A 49 9.77 -9.21 -3.56
N CYS A 50 9.68 -8.98 -2.24
CA CYS A 50 10.85 -8.97 -1.37
C CYS A 50 11.14 -10.34 -0.73
N GLY A 51 10.15 -11.25 -0.65
CA GLY A 51 10.30 -12.55 0.04
C GLY A 51 11.24 -13.55 -0.64
N ASN A 52 11.46 -13.42 -1.95
CA ASN A 52 12.28 -14.36 -2.74
C ASN A 52 13.79 -14.03 -2.75
N LEU A 53 14.22 -12.99 -2.01
CA LEU A 53 15.64 -12.64 -1.95
C LEU A 53 16.41 -13.63 -1.06
N PRO A 54 17.66 -13.99 -1.42
CA PRO A 54 18.38 -15.11 -0.82
C PRO A 54 18.87 -14.88 0.62
N ASN A 55 18.82 -13.64 1.12
CA ASN A 55 19.28 -13.31 2.46
C ASN A 55 18.36 -12.28 3.13
N SER A 56 18.27 -12.34 4.46
CA SER A 56 17.38 -11.48 5.25
C SER A 56 17.66 -9.99 5.06
N ASN A 57 18.92 -9.58 4.94
CA ASN A 57 19.30 -8.18 4.78
C ASN A 57 18.79 -7.57 3.46
N ALA A 58 18.84 -8.35 2.37
CA ALA A 58 18.30 -7.96 1.07
C ALA A 58 16.77 -7.88 1.12
N GLN A 59 16.14 -8.81 1.82
CA GLN A 59 14.70 -8.81 2.04
C GLN A 59 14.25 -7.57 2.85
N ASP A 60 14.98 -7.21 3.92
CA ASP A 60 14.72 -6.02 4.75
C ASP A 60 14.92 -4.71 3.94
N THR A 61 16.01 -4.62 3.18
CA THR A 61 16.31 -3.44 2.34
C THR A 61 15.25 -3.24 1.26
N CYS A 62 14.82 -4.32 0.61
CA CYS A 62 13.74 -4.29 -0.37
C CYS A 62 12.43 -3.81 0.26
N CYS A 63 12.12 -4.31 1.46
CA CYS A 63 10.91 -3.90 2.17
C CYS A 63 10.95 -2.43 2.59
N ALA A 64 12.06 -1.95 3.16
CA ALA A 64 12.22 -0.54 3.48
C ALA A 64 12.05 0.37 2.26
N LYS A 65 12.60 -0.04 1.10
CA LYS A 65 12.53 0.73 -0.14
C LYS A 65 11.15 0.73 -0.80
N ALA A 66 10.46 -0.42 -0.82
CA ALA A 66 9.08 -0.47 -1.31
C ALA A 66 8.17 0.46 -0.49
N HIS A 67 8.50 0.57 0.81
CA HIS A 67 7.92 1.42 1.84
C HIS A 67 8.33 2.90 1.87
N GLU A 68 9.21 3.38 0.99
CA GLU A 68 9.90 4.67 1.17
C GLU A 68 8.96 5.88 1.15
N ASP A 69 7.82 5.77 0.46
CA ASP A 69 6.83 6.86 0.31
C ASP A 69 5.74 6.89 1.40
N ASP A 70 5.71 5.92 2.31
CA ASP A 70 4.69 5.82 3.36
C ASP A 70 4.99 6.82 4.49
N LYS A 71 4.34 7.99 4.42
CA LYS A 71 4.47 9.09 5.39
C LYS A 71 3.72 8.83 6.70
N THR A 72 4.25 7.97 7.56
CA THR A 72 3.97 7.98 9.01
C THR A 72 5.25 7.65 9.78
N ILE A 73 5.34 8.07 11.06
CA ILE A 73 6.40 7.84 12.07
C ILE A 73 7.43 6.76 11.70
N GLU A 74 8.74 7.04 11.84
CA GLU A 74 9.89 6.15 11.56
C GLU A 74 9.50 4.68 11.37
N CYS A 75 9.23 4.35 10.10
CA CYS A 75 8.77 3.05 9.65
C CYS A 75 9.98 2.17 9.35
N VAL A 76 10.30 1.23 10.23
CA VAL A 76 11.31 0.20 9.96
C VAL A 76 10.59 -1.03 9.40
N GLY A 77 10.75 -1.28 8.09
CA GLY A 77 10.35 -2.55 7.49
C GLY A 77 11.19 -3.68 8.09
N ARG A 78 10.54 -4.66 8.74
CA ARG A 78 11.22 -5.85 9.26
C ARG A 78 10.42 -7.12 8.97
N TRP A 79 11.11 -8.24 8.82
CA TRP A 79 10.46 -9.56 8.73
C TRP A 79 9.99 -10.07 10.09
N GLN A 80 8.73 -10.49 10.16
CA GLN A 80 8.16 -11.17 11.32
C GLN A 80 7.37 -12.42 10.91
N TYR A 81 7.24 -13.38 11.84
CA TYR A 81 6.38 -14.54 11.66
C TYR A 81 4.99 -14.23 12.19
N ILE A 82 4.02 -14.12 11.29
CA ILE A 82 2.62 -13.89 11.63
C ILE A 82 1.86 -15.16 11.23
N SER A 83 1.27 -15.84 12.21
CA SER A 83 0.55 -17.11 12.01
C SER A 83 1.40 -18.18 11.32
N GLY A 84 2.68 -18.28 11.68
CA GLY A 84 3.61 -19.27 11.13
C GLY A 84 4.16 -18.95 9.73
N VAL A 85 3.76 -17.82 9.14
CA VAL A 85 4.26 -17.37 7.84
C VAL A 85 5.19 -16.17 8.02
N ARG A 86 6.36 -16.20 7.37
CA ARG A 86 7.32 -15.08 7.42
C ARG A 86 6.86 -13.98 6.47
N LYS A 87 6.58 -12.79 6.99
CA LYS A 87 6.01 -11.67 6.24
C LYS A 87 6.75 -10.37 6.57
N CYS A 88 6.83 -9.44 5.61
CA CYS A 88 7.34 -8.11 5.94
C CYS A 88 6.22 -7.29 6.56
N GLN A 89 6.52 -6.65 7.69
CA GLN A 89 5.62 -5.77 8.39
C GLN A 89 6.29 -4.42 8.62
N TYR A 90 5.51 -3.35 8.46
CA TYR A 90 5.86 -2.02 8.93
C TYR A 90 5.76 -2.03 10.45
N LEU A 91 6.92 -2.09 11.11
CA LEU A 91 6.96 -1.60 12.47
C LEU A 91 7.16 -0.10 12.35
N CYS A 92 6.05 0.64 12.39
CA CYS A 92 6.12 2.00 12.90
C CYS A 92 6.72 1.85 14.30
N SER A 93 7.87 2.46 14.58
CA SER A 93 8.48 2.41 15.91
C SER A 93 7.49 2.97 16.91
N GLY A 94 6.74 2.07 17.55
CA GLY A 94 5.43 2.35 18.12
C GLY A 94 5.34 1.89 19.56
N THR A 95 6.37 2.20 20.35
CA THR A 95 6.17 2.67 21.73
C THR A 95 7.23 3.71 22.03
N LEU A 96 7.27 4.73 21.19
CA LEU A 96 7.71 6.02 21.68
C LEU A 96 6.61 6.47 22.68
N PRO A 97 6.90 6.74 23.97
CA PRO A 97 5.92 7.31 24.90
C PRO A 97 5.14 8.40 24.16
N TYR A 98 3.82 8.43 24.35
CA TYR A 98 2.99 9.50 23.80
C TYR A 98 3.55 10.83 24.30
N CYS A 99 4.37 11.47 23.48
CA CYS A 99 4.89 12.77 23.75
C CYS A 99 3.90 13.78 23.18
N PRO A 100 3.59 14.85 23.93
CA PRO A 100 2.83 15.97 23.38
C PRO A 100 3.47 16.47 22.08
N SER A 101 2.66 16.91 21.13
CA SER A 101 3.10 17.35 19.81
C SER A 101 3.55 18.82 19.78
N ASP A 102 4.01 19.35 20.92
CA ASP A 102 4.54 20.70 21.03
C ASP A 102 6.00 20.76 20.57
N THR A 103 6.40 21.98 20.21
CA THR A 103 7.71 22.27 19.65
C THR A 103 8.41 23.35 20.45
N PHE A 104 9.73 23.30 20.46
CA PHE A 104 10.59 24.31 21.06
C PHE A 104 11.40 25.00 19.97
N ILE A 105 11.48 26.33 20.03
CA ILE A 105 12.23 27.12 19.07
C ILE A 105 13.54 27.55 19.72
N CYS A 106 14.65 27.13 19.11
CA CYS A 106 16.00 27.49 19.51
C CYS A 106 16.32 28.96 19.20
N GLU A 107 17.36 29.51 19.83
CA GLU A 107 17.80 30.91 19.62
C GLU A 107 18.16 31.23 18.16
N ASN A 108 18.61 30.21 17.41
CA ASN A 108 18.88 30.31 15.97
C ASN A 108 17.63 30.19 15.08
N GLY A 109 16.44 30.06 15.68
CA GLY A 109 15.17 29.88 14.98
C GLY A 109 14.86 28.45 14.55
N THR A 110 15.71 27.46 14.87
CA THR A 110 15.44 26.05 14.56
C THR A 110 14.36 25.49 15.47
N GLU A 111 13.40 24.79 14.91
CA GLU A 111 12.37 24.08 15.66
C GLU A 111 12.84 22.66 16.01
N VAL A 112 12.70 22.30 17.29
CA VAL A 112 13.01 20.96 17.81
C VAL A 112 11.77 20.34 18.46
N TYR A 113 11.68 19.02 18.37
CA TYR A 113 10.55 18.22 18.80
C TYR A 113 10.92 17.42 20.06
N ARG A 114 9.93 16.78 20.69
CA ARG A 114 10.17 15.87 21.81
C ARG A 114 10.87 14.59 21.35
N ASN A 115 11.87 14.19 22.10
CA ASN A 115 12.58 12.93 21.99
C ASN A 115 11.92 11.90 22.90
N SER A 116 11.15 11.05 22.28
CA SER A 116 10.47 9.93 22.90
C SER A 116 11.40 8.83 23.44
N ASN A 117 12.68 8.80 23.03
CA ASN A 117 13.68 7.92 23.64
C ASN A 117 14.31 8.52 24.91
N ASN A 118 13.95 9.75 25.29
CA ASN A 118 14.50 10.48 26.43
C ASN A 118 13.38 11.15 27.24
N ASP A 119 12.42 10.35 27.73
CA ASP A 119 11.30 10.81 28.57
C ASP A 119 10.53 12.02 28.00
N CYS A 120 10.41 12.10 26.67
CA CYS A 120 9.75 13.21 25.98
C CYS A 120 10.40 14.59 26.18
N GLU A 121 11.67 14.65 26.58
CA GLU A 121 12.45 15.89 26.59
C GLU A 121 12.72 16.40 25.16
N PHE A 122 12.90 17.70 24.97
CA PHE A 122 13.22 18.25 23.64
C PHE A 122 14.60 17.79 23.15
N TYR A 123 14.74 17.61 21.83
CA TYR A 123 16.08 17.50 21.23
C TYR A 123 16.91 18.76 21.52
N GLY A 124 18.20 18.59 21.74
CA GLY A 124 19.12 19.72 21.92
C GLY A 124 19.16 20.60 20.67
N CYS A 125 19.28 21.91 20.88
CA CYS A 125 19.44 22.85 19.79
C CYS A 125 20.71 22.54 19.00
N PRO A 126 20.64 22.57 17.64
CA PRO A 126 21.84 22.39 16.85
C PRO A 126 22.83 23.54 17.14
N PRO A 127 24.14 23.26 17.08
CA PRO A 127 25.15 24.29 17.28
C PRO A 127 24.91 25.43 16.29
N THR A 128 25.00 26.66 16.79
CA THR A 128 25.00 27.86 15.95
C THR A 128 26.25 27.80 15.07
N GLY A 129 26.07 27.52 13.79
CA GLY A 129 27.14 27.67 12.78
C GLY A 129 27.56 29.12 12.65
#